data_AF-A0A519H264-F1
#
_entry.id   AF-A0A519H264-F1
#
_cell.length_a   1.000
_cell.length_b   1.000
_cell.length_c   1.000
_cell.angle_alpha   90.00
_cell.angle_beta   90.00
_cell.angle_gamma   90.00
#
_symmetry.space_group_name_H-M   'P 1'
#
loop_
_entity.id
_entity.type
_entity.pdbx_description
1 polymer ?
#
loop_
_entity_poly.entity_id
_entity_poly.type
_entity_poly.pdbx_seq_one_letter_code
_entity_poly.pdbx_strand_id
1 'polypeptide(L)'
;MKTLRLKPGKEKSLLRRHPWVFESAIARGGADPGETVRVESHDGKFLAWAAFSPSSQIRARAWSFVETQRIDATFLIALCARAVGARGLFDLQSDGIRLVHGEADGLPGLIVDRYGDTLVAQFGSAGVERWKDVLADALLAATGLARLYERSDASGREREGLKPV
;
A
#
# COMPACT_ATOMS: atom_id res chain seq x y z
N MET A 1 -12.23 -14.50 5.84
CA MET A 1 -11.19 -13.45 5.79
C MET A 1 -10.06 -13.87 6.71
N LYS A 2 -8.81 -13.87 6.23
CA LYS A 2 -7.65 -14.31 7.04
C LYS A 2 -7.27 -13.23 8.08
N THR A 3 -6.72 -13.68 9.21
CA THR A 3 -6.40 -12.82 10.36
C THR A 3 -4.96 -13.02 10.82
N LEU A 4 -4.28 -11.92 11.16
CA LEU A 4 -3.02 -11.90 11.89
C LEU A 4 -3.29 -11.47 13.33
N ARG A 5 -2.78 -12.24 14.29
CA ARG A 5 -2.81 -11.88 15.70
C ARG A 5 -1.42 -11.47 16.18
N LEU A 6 -1.33 -10.32 16.82
CA LEU A 6 -0.07 -9.80 17.36
C LEU A 6 0.26 -10.41 18.73
N LYS A 7 1.56 -10.45 19.06
CA LYS A 7 2.04 -10.75 20.41
C LYS A 7 1.61 -9.64 21.38
N PRO A 8 1.42 -9.94 22.68
CA PRO A 8 1.08 -8.92 23.68
C PRO A 8 2.06 -7.74 23.67
N GLY A 9 1.54 -6.51 23.68
CA GLY A 9 2.32 -5.27 23.71
C GLY A 9 2.89 -4.83 22.36
N LYS A 10 2.71 -5.61 21.29
CA LYS A 10 3.18 -5.28 19.93
C LYS A 10 2.15 -4.50 19.10
N GLU A 11 0.98 -4.22 19.65
CA GLU A 11 -0.07 -3.39 19.05
C GLU A 11 0.23 -1.88 19.07
N LYS A 12 1.17 -1.43 19.91
CA LYS A 12 1.44 0.00 20.16
C LYS A 12 1.73 0.82 18.90
N SER A 13 2.41 0.24 17.91
CA SER A 13 2.70 0.93 16.65
C SER A 13 1.43 1.18 15.83
N LEU A 14 0.56 0.17 15.69
CA LEU A 14 -0.71 0.30 14.97
C LEU A 14 -1.69 1.22 15.70
N LEU A 15 -1.71 1.22 17.04
CA LEU A 15 -2.52 2.17 17.81
C LEU A 15 -2.10 3.63 17.56
N ARG A 16 -0.83 3.86 17.19
CA ARG A 16 -0.30 5.16 16.75
C ARG A 16 -0.38 5.35 15.23
N ARG A 17 -1.10 4.49 14.53
CA ARG A 17 -1.29 4.48 13.07
C ARG A 17 0.00 4.34 12.26
N HIS A 18 1.04 3.74 12.83
CA HIS A 18 2.20 3.34 12.05
C HIS A 18 1.78 2.22 11.08
N PRO A 19 2.07 2.31 9.78
CA PRO A 19 1.50 1.39 8.79
C PRO A 19 2.13 0.00 8.81
N TRP A 20 3.30 -0.19 9.42
CA TRP A 20 4.02 -1.46 9.35
C TRP A 20 3.78 -2.37 10.56
N VAL A 21 3.61 -3.65 10.24
CA VAL A 21 3.65 -4.77 11.20
C VAL A 21 4.87 -5.63 10.85
N PHE A 22 5.83 -5.70 11.77
CA PHE A 22 7.02 -6.53 11.58
C PHE A 22 6.72 -8.00 11.85
N GLU A 23 7.44 -8.89 11.17
CA GLU A 23 7.35 -10.35 11.35
C GLU A 23 7.46 -10.75 12.83
N SER A 24 8.41 -10.16 13.55
CA SER A 24 8.66 -10.44 14.96
C SER A 24 7.49 -10.09 15.89
N ALA A 25 6.54 -9.26 15.43
CA ALA A 25 5.34 -8.88 16.16
C ALA A 25 4.20 -9.91 16.02
N ILE A 26 4.24 -10.81 15.03
CA ILE A 26 3.17 -11.78 14.79
C ILE A 26 3.24 -12.92 15.80
N ALA A 27 2.13 -13.21 16.45
CA ALA A 27 1.96 -14.41 17.28
C ALA A 27 1.48 -15.60 16.44
N ARG A 28 0.49 -15.38 15.56
CA ARG A 28 -0.05 -16.41 14.64
C ARG A 28 -0.84 -15.78 13.50
N GLY A 29 -1.09 -16.60 12.48
CA GLY A 29 -1.83 -16.23 11.28
C GLY A 29 -0.94 -16.11 10.06
N GLY A 30 -1.55 -15.96 8.90
CA GLY A 30 -0.87 -15.84 7.61
C GLY A 30 -1.89 -15.71 6.49
N ALA A 31 -1.40 -15.39 5.30
CA ALA A 31 -2.20 -15.25 4.10
C ALA A 31 -1.36 -15.42 2.84
N ASP A 32 -1.98 -15.26 1.67
CA ASP A 32 -1.24 -15.30 0.41
C ASP A 32 -0.56 -13.94 0.15
N PRO A 33 0.52 -13.87 -0.65
CA PRO A 33 1.20 -12.61 -0.95
C PRO A 33 0.23 -11.52 -1.42
N GLY A 34 0.22 -10.38 -0.73
CA GLY A 34 -0.63 -9.23 -1.01
C GLY A 34 -2.06 -9.32 -0.52
N GLU A 35 -2.51 -10.47 -0.03
CA GLU A 35 -3.90 -10.65 0.41
C GLU A 35 -4.22 -9.70 1.57
N THR A 36 -5.41 -9.09 1.53
CA THR A 36 -5.88 -8.25 2.63
C THR A 36 -6.29 -9.12 3.82
N VAL A 37 -5.67 -8.85 4.97
CA VAL A 37 -5.90 -9.53 6.24
C VAL A 37 -6.43 -8.56 7.29
N ARG A 38 -7.17 -9.11 8.27
CA ARG A 38 -7.48 -8.43 9.52
C ARG A 38 -6.28 -8.52 10.45
N VAL A 39 -5.83 -7.41 11.03
CA VAL A 39 -4.82 -7.41 12.09
C VAL A 39 -5.49 -7.15 13.43
N GLU A 40 -5.24 -8.04 14.39
CA GLU A 40 -5.79 -7.99 15.73
C GLU A 40 -4.71 -7.96 16.81
N SER A 41 -5.01 -7.32 17.93
CA SER A 41 -4.22 -7.42 19.16
C SER A 41 -4.28 -8.85 19.74
N HIS A 42 -3.46 -9.11 20.77
CA HIS A 42 -3.44 -10.40 21.44
C HIS A 42 -4.81 -10.81 22.05
N ASP A 43 -5.59 -9.84 22.51
CA ASP A 43 -6.95 -9.98 23.06
C ASP A 43 -8.06 -9.92 22.00
N GLY A 44 -7.71 -9.83 20.71
CA GLY A 44 -8.67 -9.94 19.59
C GLY A 44 -9.31 -8.62 19.14
N LYS A 45 -8.85 -7.46 19.64
CA LYS A 45 -9.34 -6.16 19.18
C LYS A 45 -8.80 -5.85 17.79
N PHE A 46 -9.65 -5.27 16.94
CA PHE A 46 -9.24 -4.77 15.62
C PHE A 46 -8.14 -3.71 15.76
N LEU A 47 -7.15 -3.78 14.87
CA LEU A 47 -6.10 -2.77 14.76
C LEU A 47 -6.03 -2.17 13.36
N ALA A 48 -6.07 -2.99 12.31
CA ALA A 48 -5.99 -2.53 10.92
C ALA A 48 -6.47 -3.58 9.92
N TRP A 49 -6.84 -3.11 8.73
CA TRP A 49 -6.81 -3.90 7.50
C TRP A 49 -5.44 -3.71 6.85
N ALA A 50 -4.78 -4.81 6.46
CA ALA A 50 -3.41 -4.75 5.95
C ALA A 50 -3.17 -5.75 4.81
N ALA A 51 -2.26 -5.43 3.89
CA ALA A 51 -1.74 -6.42 2.93
C ALA A 51 -0.67 -7.28 3.58
N PHE A 52 -0.77 -8.59 3.41
CA PHE A 52 0.21 -9.55 3.93
C PHE A 52 1.40 -9.75 2.97
N SER A 53 2.60 -9.94 3.52
CA SER A 53 3.80 -10.28 2.75
C SER A 53 4.55 -11.44 3.42
N PRO A 54 4.50 -12.68 2.89
CA PRO A 54 5.11 -13.86 3.51
C PRO A 54 6.64 -13.89 3.46
N SER A 55 7.27 -13.10 2.60
CA SER A 55 8.73 -13.04 2.49
C SER A 55 9.36 -11.85 3.22
N SER A 56 8.58 -10.79 3.47
CA SER A 56 9.10 -9.53 4.04
C SER A 56 9.21 -9.54 5.56
N GLN A 57 10.25 -8.87 6.08
CA GLN A 57 10.34 -8.51 7.49
C GLN A 57 9.22 -7.55 7.90
N ILE A 58 8.74 -6.71 6.97
CA ILE A 58 7.50 -5.96 7.12
C ILE A 58 6.36 -6.90 6.69
N ARG A 59 5.96 -7.76 7.63
CA ARG A 59 5.02 -8.85 7.41
C ARG A 59 3.65 -8.40 6.94
N ALA A 60 3.22 -7.20 7.33
CA ALA A 60 2.03 -6.57 6.79
C ALA A 60 2.13 -5.05 6.74
N ARG A 61 1.47 -4.45 5.77
CA ARG A 61 1.33 -2.98 5.61
C ARG A 61 -0.14 -2.58 5.64
N ALA A 62 -0.49 -1.67 6.55
CA ALA A 62 -1.87 -1.26 6.79
C ALA A 62 -2.42 -0.42 5.63
N TRP A 63 -3.58 -0.83 5.10
CA TRP A 63 -4.42 -0.04 4.20
C TRP A 63 -5.29 0.95 4.96
N SER A 64 -5.87 0.50 6.07
CA SER A 64 -6.83 1.28 6.86
C SER A 64 -6.81 0.87 8.32
N PHE A 65 -7.13 1.83 9.17
CA PHE A 65 -7.34 1.67 10.61
C PHE A 65 -8.83 1.77 10.99
N VAL A 66 -9.73 1.73 10.01
CA VAL A 66 -11.18 1.84 10.19
C VAL A 66 -11.82 0.46 9.98
N GLU A 67 -12.38 -0.12 11.04
CA GLU A 67 -12.89 -1.50 11.02
C GLU A 67 -14.02 -1.71 10.01
N THR A 68 -14.90 -0.71 9.85
CA THR A 68 -16.05 -0.77 8.94
C THR A 68 -15.67 -0.59 7.47
N GLN A 69 -14.42 -0.25 7.17
CA GLN A 69 -13.97 -0.01 5.81
C GLN A 69 -13.66 -1.32 5.07
N ARG A 70 -14.26 -1.50 3.90
CA ARG A 70 -13.92 -2.60 3.00
C ARG A 70 -12.74 -2.21 2.11
N ILE A 71 -11.77 -3.10 1.98
CA ILE A 71 -10.64 -2.94 1.06
C ILE A 71 -10.97 -3.65 -0.25
N ASP A 72 -11.49 -2.88 -1.20
CA ASP A 72 -11.83 -3.32 -2.55
C ASP A 72 -11.31 -2.31 -3.59
N ALA A 73 -11.66 -2.53 -4.86
CA ALA A 73 -11.24 -1.64 -5.94
C ALA A 73 -11.71 -0.20 -5.73
N THR A 74 -12.95 0.00 -5.26
CA THR A 74 -13.50 1.34 -5.00
C THR A 74 -12.70 2.07 -3.92
N PHE A 75 -12.31 1.37 -2.86
CA PHE A 75 -11.42 1.93 -1.83
C PHE A 75 -10.09 2.38 -2.43
N LEU A 76 -9.41 1.55 -3.23
CA LEU A 76 -8.11 1.89 -3.81
C LEU A 76 -8.19 3.02 -4.85
N ILE A 77 -9.24 3.03 -5.69
CA ILE A 77 -9.50 4.13 -6.62
C ILE A 77 -9.63 5.46 -5.88
N ALA A 78 -10.35 5.47 -4.76
CA ALA A 78 -10.51 6.66 -3.93
C ALA A 78 -9.18 7.11 -3.27
N LEU A 79 -8.31 6.17 -2.88
CA LEU A 79 -6.96 6.50 -2.39
C LEU A 79 -6.12 7.16 -3.49
N CYS A 80 -6.10 6.60 -4.70
CA CYS A 80 -5.39 7.16 -5.85
C CYS A 80 -5.88 8.58 -6.17
N ALA A 81 -7.19 8.79 -6.27
CA ALA A 81 -7.77 10.10 -6.54
C ALA A 81 -7.40 11.12 -5.46
N ARG A 82 -7.45 10.73 -4.17
CA ARG A 82 -7.03 11.60 -3.07
C ARG A 82 -5.56 11.95 -3.14
N ALA A 83 -4.69 10.96 -3.42
CA ALA A 83 -3.27 11.19 -3.58
C ALA A 83 -3.05 12.19 -4.72
N VAL A 84 -3.45 11.88 -5.95
CA VAL A 84 -3.28 12.77 -7.11
C VAL A 84 -3.85 14.17 -6.84
N GLY A 85 -5.07 14.27 -6.30
CA GLY A 85 -5.71 15.54 -5.99
C GLY A 85 -4.97 16.40 -4.96
N ALA A 86 -4.31 15.78 -3.97
CA ALA A 86 -3.54 16.52 -2.95
C ALA A 86 -2.37 17.32 -3.56
N ARG A 87 -1.94 17.00 -4.78
CA ARG A 87 -0.84 17.69 -5.45
C ARG A 87 -1.28 19.05 -5.98
N GLY A 88 -2.55 19.18 -6.36
CA GLY A 88 -3.16 20.44 -6.76
C GLY A 88 -3.33 21.44 -5.61
N LEU A 89 -3.04 21.06 -4.36
CA LEU A 89 -2.99 21.98 -3.22
C LEU A 89 -1.71 22.84 -3.21
N PHE A 90 -0.73 22.48 -4.04
CA PHE A 90 0.53 23.19 -4.18
C PHE A 90 0.59 23.88 -5.55
N ASP A 91 1.11 25.10 -5.59
CA ASP A 91 1.33 25.84 -6.84
C ASP A 91 2.62 25.35 -7.52
N LEU A 92 2.59 24.12 -8.02
CA LEU A 92 3.73 23.46 -8.65
C LEU A 92 3.79 23.82 -10.14
N GLN A 93 4.71 24.70 -10.51
CA GLN A 93 5.02 25.04 -11.89
C GLN A 93 6.01 24.01 -12.49
N SER A 94 5.60 22.75 -12.55
CA SER A 94 6.44 21.62 -13.02
C SER A 94 5.59 20.53 -13.68
N ASP A 95 6.14 19.93 -14.74
CA ASP A 95 5.61 18.71 -15.36
C ASP A 95 6.24 17.42 -14.81
N GLY A 96 7.22 17.57 -13.91
CA GLY A 96 7.82 16.52 -13.09
C GLY A 96 7.30 16.57 -11.65
N ILE A 97 6.52 15.57 -11.23
CA ILE A 97 5.86 15.57 -9.92
C ILE A 97 5.61 14.17 -9.36
N ARG A 98 5.83 13.98 -8.06
CA ARG A 98 5.41 12.77 -7.33
C ARG A 98 3.91 12.78 -7.03
N LEU A 99 3.18 11.90 -7.70
CA LEU A 99 1.73 11.73 -7.53
C LEU A 99 1.34 10.75 -6.43
N VAL A 100 2.21 9.79 -6.07
CA VAL A 100 2.01 8.89 -4.92
C VAL A 100 3.35 8.66 -4.22
N HIS A 101 3.36 8.81 -2.90
CA HIS A 101 4.51 8.66 -2.03
C HIS A 101 4.28 7.61 -0.94
N GLY A 102 3.93 6.40 -1.38
CA GLY A 102 3.84 5.22 -0.53
C GLY A 102 2.86 5.37 0.64
N GLU A 103 3.36 5.03 1.82
CA GLU A 103 2.65 5.09 3.08
C GLU A 103 2.07 6.48 3.40
N ALA A 104 2.75 7.56 2.99
CA ALA A 104 2.32 8.93 3.28
C ALA A 104 0.97 9.27 2.64
N ASP A 105 0.65 8.63 1.52
CA ASP A 105 -0.63 8.80 0.81
C ASP A 105 -1.66 7.69 1.13
N GLY A 106 -1.27 6.74 1.97
CA GLY A 106 -2.09 5.57 2.30
C GLY A 106 -2.01 4.44 1.29
N LEU A 107 -1.00 4.42 0.41
CA LEU A 107 -0.74 3.35 -0.56
C LEU A 107 0.65 2.70 -0.29
N PRO A 108 0.83 1.95 0.82
CA PRO A 108 2.14 1.46 1.24
C PRO A 108 2.88 0.64 0.17
N GLY A 109 4.06 1.12 -0.22
CA GLY A 109 4.87 0.50 -1.25
C GLY A 109 4.53 0.91 -2.69
N LEU A 110 3.60 1.83 -2.93
CA LEU A 110 3.39 2.41 -4.27
C LEU A 110 4.11 3.75 -4.39
N ILE A 111 4.96 3.91 -5.40
CA ILE A 111 5.50 5.21 -5.80
C ILE A 111 5.04 5.49 -7.22
N VAL A 112 4.54 6.70 -7.46
CA VAL A 112 4.16 7.13 -8.81
C VAL A 112 4.67 8.54 -9.03
N ASP A 113 5.51 8.70 -10.04
CA ASP A 113 5.99 9.98 -10.52
C ASP A 113 5.37 10.26 -11.90
N ARG A 114 5.04 11.51 -12.18
CA ARG A 114 4.63 12.00 -13.50
C ARG A 114 5.80 12.75 -14.10
N TYR A 115 6.07 12.46 -15.37
CA TYR A 115 6.99 13.22 -16.22
C TYR A 115 6.28 13.56 -17.52
N GLY A 116 5.86 14.81 -17.67
CA GLY A 116 5.11 15.27 -18.85
C GLY A 116 3.77 14.53 -19.01
N ASP A 117 3.67 13.70 -20.05
CA ASP A 117 2.47 12.92 -20.42
C ASP A 117 2.50 11.47 -19.93
N THR A 118 3.54 11.08 -19.18
CA THR A 118 3.79 9.69 -18.80
C THR A 118 3.88 9.53 -17.29
N LEU A 119 3.21 8.49 -16.78
CA LEU A 119 3.34 8.04 -15.40
C LEU A 119 4.46 6.99 -15.30
N VAL A 120 5.28 7.07 -14.28
CA VAL A 120 6.27 6.06 -13.91
C VAL A 120 5.90 5.50 -12.55
N ALA A 121 5.50 4.24 -12.50
CA ALA A 121 5.01 3.58 -11.30
C ALA A 121 5.99 2.50 -10.80
N GLN A 122 6.16 2.42 -9.48
CA GLN A 122 6.91 1.36 -8.81
C GLN A 122 5.98 0.64 -7.83
N PHE A 123 5.77 -0.65 -8.04
CA PHE A 123 4.96 -1.50 -7.16
C PHE A 123 5.88 -2.23 -6.18
N GLY A 124 6.28 -1.56 -5.10
CA GLY A 124 7.34 -2.04 -4.22
C GLY A 124 6.92 -3.03 -3.14
N SER A 125 5.63 -3.36 -2.99
CA SER A 125 5.13 -4.28 -1.94
C SER A 125 4.13 -5.30 -2.48
N ALA A 126 4.02 -6.46 -1.81
CA ALA A 126 3.10 -7.52 -2.22
C ALA A 126 1.64 -7.05 -2.31
N GLY A 127 1.24 -6.10 -1.46
CA GLY A 127 -0.10 -5.53 -1.45
C GLY A 127 -0.43 -4.74 -2.72
N VAL A 128 0.44 -3.80 -3.09
CA VAL A 128 0.23 -2.99 -4.29
C VAL A 128 0.41 -3.81 -5.57
N GLU A 129 1.27 -4.84 -5.55
CA GLU A 129 1.42 -5.78 -6.66
C GLU A 129 0.12 -6.56 -6.92
N ARG A 130 -0.54 -7.04 -5.87
CA ARG A 130 -1.82 -7.77 -6.00
C ARG A 130 -2.92 -6.90 -6.64
N TRP A 131 -2.88 -5.60 -6.41
CA TRP A 131 -3.86 -4.64 -6.91
C TRP A 131 -3.36 -3.83 -8.10
N LYS A 132 -2.28 -4.28 -8.76
CA LYS A 132 -1.56 -3.51 -9.80
C LYS A 132 -2.49 -2.98 -10.87
N ASP A 133 -3.31 -3.84 -11.47
CA ASP A 133 -4.19 -3.47 -12.58
C ASP A 133 -5.19 -2.38 -12.15
N VAL A 134 -5.84 -2.57 -11.00
CA VAL A 134 -6.79 -1.60 -10.43
C VAL A 134 -6.11 -0.26 -10.14
N LEU A 135 -4.90 -0.29 -9.59
CA LEU A 135 -4.13 0.92 -9.27
C LEU A 135 -3.66 1.64 -10.53
N ALA A 136 -3.18 0.90 -11.55
CA ALA A 136 -2.75 1.45 -12.82
C ALA A 136 -3.91 2.17 -13.53
N ASP A 137 -5.07 1.51 -13.65
CA ASP A 137 -6.28 2.10 -14.23
C ASP A 137 -6.74 3.33 -13.45
N ALA A 138 -6.73 3.26 -12.12
CA ALA A 138 -7.12 4.39 -11.25
C ALA A 138 -6.20 5.60 -11.43
N LEU A 139 -4.89 5.39 -11.59
CA LEU A 139 -3.91 6.45 -11.79
C LEU A 139 -4.08 7.13 -13.15
N LEU A 140 -4.29 6.36 -14.22
CA LEU A 140 -4.58 6.89 -15.55
C LEU A 140 -5.88 7.71 -15.54
N ALA A 141 -6.94 7.17 -14.93
CA ALA A 141 -8.23 7.87 -14.80
C ALA A 141 -8.11 9.17 -13.98
N ALA A 142 -7.40 9.15 -12.85
CA ALA A 142 -7.25 10.31 -11.97
C ALA A 142 -6.39 11.44 -12.58
N THR A 143 -5.53 11.11 -13.55
CA THR A 143 -4.63 12.08 -14.19
C THR A 143 -5.08 12.49 -15.59
N GLY A 144 -5.96 11.71 -16.22
CA GLY A 144 -6.35 11.88 -17.62
C GLY A 144 -5.26 11.50 -18.62
N LEU A 145 -4.16 10.88 -18.17
CA LEU A 145 -3.06 10.44 -19.02
C LEU A 145 -3.35 9.04 -19.59
N ALA A 146 -2.69 8.72 -20.70
CA ALA A 146 -2.86 7.44 -21.41
C ALA A 146 -1.66 6.49 -21.28
N ARG A 147 -0.57 6.92 -20.63
CA ARG A 147 0.69 6.17 -20.55
C ARG A 147 1.11 5.96 -19.10
N LEU A 148 1.33 4.70 -18.76
CA LEU A 148 1.98 4.28 -17.52
C LEU A 148 3.10 3.32 -17.86
N TYR A 149 4.30 3.65 -17.40
CA TYR A 149 5.48 2.81 -17.45
C TYR A 149 5.73 2.23 -16.06
N GLU A 150 5.74 0.90 -15.95
CA GLU A 150 6.17 0.25 -14.72
C GLU A 150 7.70 0.23 -14.68
N ARG A 151 8.27 0.74 -13.59
CA ARG A 151 9.70 0.68 -13.29
C ARG A 151 9.89 0.03 -11.92
N SER A 152 9.58 -1.25 -11.84
CA SER A 152 9.65 -2.04 -10.61
C SER A 152 11.00 -2.77 -10.56
N ASP A 153 12.10 -2.07 -10.85
CA ASP A 153 13.48 -2.58 -10.88
C ASP A 153 14.22 -2.37 -9.55
N ALA A 154 13.55 -1.77 -8.55
CA ALA A 154 14.14 -1.50 -7.24
C ALA A 154 14.47 -2.79 -6.46
N SER A 155 15.68 -2.86 -5.90
CA SER A 155 16.18 -4.00 -5.10
C SER A 155 15.30 -4.36 -3.89
N GLY A 156 14.42 -3.44 -3.46
CA GLY A 156 13.46 -3.70 -2.39
C GLY A 156 12.44 -4.80 -2.70
N ARG A 157 12.11 -5.06 -3.98
CA ARG A 157 11.09 -6.05 -4.38
C ARG A 157 11.45 -7.48 -4.01
N GLU A 158 12.74 -7.82 -4.03
CA GLU A 158 13.22 -9.15 -3.63
C GLU A 158 12.86 -9.46 -2.17
N ARG A 159 12.89 -8.44 -1.29
CA ARG A 159 12.49 -8.58 0.12
C ARG A 159 11.00 -8.88 0.29
N GLU A 160 10.19 -8.56 -0.71
CA GLU A 160 8.76 -8.85 -0.76
C GLU A 160 8.47 -10.16 -1.51
N GLY A 161 9.50 -10.87 -1.98
CA GLY A 161 9.36 -12.09 -2.78
C GLY A 161 8.90 -11.82 -4.22
N LEU A 162 9.05 -10.59 -4.70
CA LEU A 162 8.63 -10.16 -6.03
C LEU A 162 9.84 -10.12 -6.98
N LYS A 163 9.61 -10.50 -8.24
CA LYS A 163 10.61 -10.34 -9.30
C LYS A 163 10.69 -8.87 -9.73
N PRO A 164 11.88 -8.37 -10.11
CA PRO A 164 12.01 -7.10 -10.81
C PRO A 164 11.21 -7.11 -12.12
N VAL A 165 10.66 -5.94 -12.49
CA VAL A 165 9.96 -5.68 -13.76
C VAL A 165 10.48 -4.39 -14.36
#